data_AF-A0A534L5F1-F1
#
_entry.id   AF-A0A534L5F1-F1
#
_cell.length_a   1.000
_cell.length_b   1.000
_cell.length_c   1.000
_cell.angle_alpha   90.00
_cell.angle_beta   90.00
_cell.angle_gamma   90.00
#
_symmetry.space_group_name_H-M   'P 1'
#
loop_
_entity.id
_entity.type
_entity.pdbx_description
1 polymer ?
#
loop_
_entity_poly.entity_id
_entity_poly.type
_entity_poly.pdbx_seq_one_letter_code
_entity_poly.pdbx_strand_id
1 'polypeptide(L)'
;MAGIRGLWTILGSVGDPEEREDLALVATAIQVHFASRVARERAVVEFMAIRFRWPASRTRRRLGALVDLGVLRMSRDLADNWSKVFEVVDRPHVPAVIALELGA
;
A
#
# COMPACT_ATOMS: atom_id res chain seq x y z
N MET A 1 -18.31 -16.93 -2.39
CA MET A 1 -18.30 -15.80 -1.44
C MET A 1 -16.87 -15.61 -0.94
N ALA A 2 -16.10 -14.73 -1.57
CA ALA A 2 -14.78 -14.39 -1.09
C ALA A 2 -14.95 -13.46 0.11
N GLY A 3 -14.81 -14.01 1.32
CA GLY A 3 -14.80 -13.21 2.54
C GLY A 3 -13.70 -12.17 2.43
N ILE A 4 -14.08 -10.91 2.56
CA ILE A 4 -13.20 -9.76 2.64
C ILE A 4 -12.23 -10.01 3.81
N ARG A 5 -10.99 -10.43 3.50
CA ARG A 5 -9.95 -10.72 4.49
C ARG A 5 -9.19 -9.43 4.75
N GLY A 6 -9.38 -8.84 5.93
CA GLY A 6 -8.67 -7.62 6.29
C GLY A 6 -7.16 -7.75 6.09
N LEU A 7 -6.49 -6.64 5.74
CA LEU A 7 -5.03 -6.52 5.50
C LEU A 7 -4.20 -7.35 6.46
N TRP A 8 -4.48 -7.27 7.76
CA TRP A 8 -3.73 -8.03 8.77
C TRP A 8 -3.84 -9.55 8.62
N THR A 9 -4.98 -10.04 8.15
CA THR A 9 -5.18 -11.47 7.82
C THR A 9 -4.44 -11.87 6.55
N ILE A 10 -4.41 -11.01 5.53
CA ILE A 10 -3.66 -11.27 4.29
C ILE A 10 -2.15 -11.23 4.58
N LEU A 11 -1.68 -10.18 5.25
CA LEU A 11 -0.28 -10.03 5.65
C LEU A 11 0.17 -11.12 6.64
N GLY A 12 -0.74 -11.65 7.47
CA GLY A 12 -0.45 -12.77 8.35
C GLY A 12 0.02 -14.05 7.64
N SER A 13 -0.28 -14.18 6.34
CA SER A 13 0.21 -15.30 5.50
C SER A 13 1.60 -15.08 4.91
N VAL A 14 2.16 -13.88 5.00
CA VAL A 14 3.53 -13.56 4.54
C VAL A 14 4.51 -14.11 5.58
N GLY A 15 5.34 -15.08 5.17
CA GLY A 15 6.22 -15.81 6.10
C GLY A 15 7.39 -14.99 6.65
N ASP A 16 7.91 -14.03 5.88
CA ASP A 16 9.00 -13.17 6.30
C ASP A 16 8.46 -11.96 7.10
N PRO A 17 8.87 -11.77 8.37
CA PRO A 17 8.41 -10.66 9.19
C PRO A 17 8.84 -9.29 8.66
N GLU A 18 10.04 -9.16 8.08
CA GLU A 18 10.52 -7.87 7.55
C GLU A 18 9.71 -7.47 6.31
N GLU A 19 9.50 -8.40 5.38
CA GLU A 19 8.61 -8.18 4.25
C GLU A 19 7.17 -7.85 4.70
N ARG A 20 6.66 -8.53 5.72
CA ARG A 20 5.32 -8.26 6.25
C ARG A 20 5.19 -6.82 6.77
N GLU A 21 6.17 -6.34 7.52
CA GLU A 21 6.20 -4.96 8.03
C GLU A 21 6.29 -3.94 6.89
N ASP A 22 7.15 -4.19 5.91
CA ASP A 22 7.27 -3.36 4.71
C ASP A 22 5.94 -3.22 3.95
N LEU A 23 5.23 -4.35 3.77
CA LEU A 23 3.95 -4.40 3.07
C LEU A 23 2.86 -3.69 3.88
N ALA A 24 2.82 -3.89 5.19
CA ALA A 24 1.91 -3.18 6.09
C ALA A 24 2.12 -1.66 6.00
N LEU A 25 3.38 -1.23 5.98
CA LEU A 25 3.74 0.18 5.92
C LEU A 25 3.25 0.84 4.63
N VAL A 26 3.51 0.23 3.47
CA VAL A 26 3.09 0.77 2.16
C VAL A 26 1.56 0.79 2.04
N ALA A 27 0.89 -0.30 2.42
CA ALA A 27 -0.57 -0.38 2.35
C ALA A 27 -1.22 0.69 3.24
N THR A 28 -0.72 0.86 4.46
CA THR A 28 -1.23 1.86 5.41
C THR A 28 -0.95 3.28 4.92
N ALA A 29 0.23 3.54 4.36
CA ALA A 29 0.56 4.85 3.80
C ALA A 29 -0.44 5.27 2.70
N ILE A 30 -0.81 4.35 1.80
CA ILE A 30 -1.83 4.60 0.76
C ILE A 30 -3.19 4.88 1.39
N GLN A 31 -3.58 4.07 2.38
CA GLN A 31 -4.88 4.18 3.05
C GLN A 31 -5.05 5.49 3.83
N VAL A 32 -3.98 6.02 4.41
CA VAL A 32 -4.01 7.17 5.33
C VAL A 32 -3.72 8.49 4.62
N HIS A 33 -2.71 8.54 3.74
CA HIS A 33 -2.20 9.82 3.22
C HIS A 33 -2.69 10.19 1.83
N PHE A 34 -3.41 9.31 1.14
CA PHE A 34 -3.88 9.58 -0.22
C PHE A 34 -5.40 9.65 -0.26
N ALA A 35 -5.92 10.72 -0.86
CA ALA A 35 -7.35 10.95 -1.00
C ALA A 35 -8.02 9.74 -1.67
N SER A 36 -9.18 9.36 -1.14
CA SER A 36 -9.93 8.18 -1.60
C SER A 36 -9.16 6.85 -1.57
N ARG A 37 -7.99 6.78 -0.91
CA ARG A 37 -7.11 5.59 -0.86
C ARG A 37 -6.61 5.16 -2.23
N VAL A 38 -6.52 6.13 -3.15
CA VAL A 38 -6.06 5.95 -4.52
C VAL A 38 -4.78 6.76 -4.68
N ALA A 39 -3.71 6.13 -5.13
CA ALA A 39 -2.41 6.77 -5.27
C ALA A 39 -1.73 6.39 -6.59
N ARG A 40 -1.12 7.38 -7.26
CA ARG A 40 -0.22 7.14 -8.40
C ARG A 40 1.10 6.55 -7.92
N GLU A 41 1.72 5.65 -8.69
CA GLU A 41 3.01 5.01 -8.33
C GLU A 41 4.05 6.05 -7.88
N ARG A 42 4.18 7.12 -8.68
CA ARG A 42 5.14 8.19 -8.43
C ARG A 42 4.91 8.86 -7.07
N ALA A 43 3.66 9.14 -6.72
CA ALA A 43 3.34 9.81 -5.47
C ALA A 43 3.63 8.92 -4.25
N VAL A 44 3.36 7.60 -4.35
CA VAL A 44 3.74 6.64 -3.29
C VAL A 44 5.25 6.53 -3.17
N VAL A 45 5.97 6.45 -4.30
CA VAL A 45 7.44 6.40 -4.31
C VAL A 45 8.05 7.64 -3.68
N GLU A 46 7.57 8.83 -4.04
CA GLU A 46 8.03 10.11 -3.48
C GLU A 46 7.75 10.19 -1.98
N PHE A 47 6.54 9.82 -1.55
CA PHE A 47 6.18 9.78 -0.13
C PHE A 47 7.11 8.85 0.67
N MET A 48 7.33 7.63 0.20
CA MET A 48 8.17 6.65 0.89
C MET A 48 9.65 7.07 0.91
N ALA A 49 10.15 7.71 -0.15
CA ALA A 49 11.50 8.24 -0.22
C ALA A 49 11.71 9.40 0.77
N ILE A 50 10.73 10.29 0.91
CA ILE A 50 10.80 11.42 1.84
C ILE A 50 10.68 10.93 3.28
N ARG A 51 9.67 10.11 3.60
CA ARG A 51 9.31 9.75 4.98
C ARG A 51 10.14 8.61 5.56
N PHE A 52 10.58 7.67 4.73
CA PHE A 52 11.26 6.44 5.17
C PHE A 52 12.62 6.21 4.49
N ARG A 53 13.06 7.13 3.61
CA ARG A 53 14.32 7.03 2.85
C ARG A 53 14.43 5.77 1.99
N TRP A 54 13.29 5.25 1.52
CA TRP A 54 13.29 4.07 0.66
C TRP A 54 13.73 4.40 -0.77
N PRO A 55 14.57 3.54 -1.40
CA PRO A 55 14.79 3.64 -2.83
C PRO A 55 13.51 3.27 -3.59
N ALA A 56 13.28 3.92 -4.73
CA ALA A 56 12.07 3.71 -5.54
C ALA A 56 11.82 2.23 -5.91
N SER A 57 12.90 1.46 -6.11
CA SER A 57 12.83 0.03 -6.40
C SER A 57 12.18 -0.78 -5.28
N ARG A 58 12.44 -0.45 -4.01
CA ARG A 58 11.82 -1.11 -2.85
C ARG A 58 10.32 -0.87 -2.84
N THR A 59 9.90 0.39 -2.93
CA THR A 59 8.46 0.75 -2.96
C THR A 59 7.73 0.08 -4.11
N ARG A 60 8.31 0.08 -5.33
CA ARG A 60 7.70 -0.58 -6.50
C ARG A 60 7.55 -2.09 -6.32
N ARG A 61 8.56 -2.76 -5.73
CA ARG A 61 8.45 -4.21 -5.43
C ARG A 61 7.32 -4.48 -4.44
N ARG A 62 7.20 -3.68 -3.38
CA ARG A 62 6.13 -3.82 -2.38
C ARG A 62 4.75 -3.53 -2.96
N LEU A 63 4.62 -2.52 -3.84
CA LEU A 63 3.38 -2.27 -4.57
C LEU A 63 2.96 -3.47 -5.44
N GLY A 64 3.91 -4.10 -6.14
CA GLY A 64 3.65 -5.32 -6.90
C GLY A 64 3.17 -6.47 -6.00
N ALA A 65 3.89 -6.76 -4.93
CA ALA A 65 3.51 -7.81 -3.99
C ALA A 65 2.13 -7.56 -3.34
N LEU A 66 1.79 -6.32 -3.00
CA LEU A 66 0.46 -5.99 -2.49
C LEU A 66 -0.67 -6.19 -3.52
N VAL A 67 -0.37 -6.03 -4.82
CA VAL A 67 -1.31 -6.37 -5.89
C VAL A 67 -1.47 -7.88 -6.02
N ASP A 68 -0.37 -8.62 -5.98
CA ASP A 68 -0.39 -10.09 -6.06
C ASP A 68 -1.14 -10.72 -4.87
N LEU A 69 -1.04 -10.10 -3.69
CA LEU A 69 -1.77 -10.47 -2.48
C LEU A 69 -3.25 -10.05 -2.50
N GLY A 70 -3.68 -9.27 -3.49
CA GLY A 70 -5.06 -8.76 -3.60
C GLY A 70 -5.40 -7.63 -2.62
N VAL A 71 -4.41 -7.04 -1.96
CA VAL A 71 -4.58 -5.88 -1.07
C VAL A 71 -4.81 -4.61 -1.88
N LEU A 72 -4.06 -4.46 -2.98
CA LEU A 72 -4.19 -3.35 -3.92
C LEU A 72 -4.77 -3.82 -5.24
N ARG A 73 -5.57 -2.97 -5.86
CA ARG A 73 -5.94 -3.04 -7.27
C ARG A 73 -5.06 -2.08 -8.03
N MET A 74 -4.41 -2.56 -9.08
CA MET A 74 -3.68 -1.71 -10.01
C MET A 74 -4.53 -1.44 -11.25
N SER A 75 -4.60 -0.16 -11.63
CA SER A 75 -5.16 0.30 -12.90
C SER A 75 -4.17 1.25 -13.58
N ARG A 76 -4.48 1.67 -14.80
CA ARG A 76 -3.71 2.68 -15.53
C ARG A 76 -4.57 3.90 -15.81
N ASP A 77 -4.02 5.07 -15.53
CA ASP A 77 -4.65 6.33 -15.88
C ASP A 77 -4.39 6.65 -17.36
N LEU A 78 -5.43 6.51 -18.18
CA LEU A 78 -5.38 6.76 -19.62
C LEU A 78 -5.22 8.25 -19.95
N ALA A 79 -5.63 9.14 -19.04
CA ALA A 79 -5.54 10.59 -19.23
C ALA A 79 -4.13 11.13 -18.94
N ASP A 80 -3.29 10.38 -18.21
CA ASP A 80 -1.95 10.78 -17.78
C ASP A 80 -0.87 9.79 -18.22
N ASN A 81 -0.78 9.57 -19.54
CA ASN A 81 0.26 8.76 -20.18
C ASN A 81 0.40 7.33 -19.60
N TRP A 82 -0.72 6.68 -19.26
CA TRP A 82 -0.76 5.29 -18.77
C TRP A 82 -0.05 5.07 -17.43
N SER A 83 -0.01 6.10 -16.58
CA SER A 83 0.55 6.01 -15.24
C SER A 83 -0.17 4.96 -14.40
N LYS A 84 0.58 4.15 -13.64
CA LYS A 84 -0.02 3.16 -12.72
C LYS A 84 -0.67 3.85 -11.52
N VAL A 85 -1.89 3.43 -11.23
CA VAL A 85 -2.69 3.87 -10.09
C VAL A 85 -2.99 2.67 -9.23
N PHE A 86 -2.88 2.83 -7.91
CA PHE A 86 -3.12 1.80 -6.92
C PHE A 86 -4.27 2.22 -6.01
N GLU A 87 -5.22 1.32 -5.82
CA GLU A 87 -6.39 1.50 -4.95
C GLU A 87 -6.40 0.38 -3.91
N VAL A 88 -6.68 0.72 -2.64
CA VAL A 88 -6.83 -0.30 -1.58
C VAL A 88 -8.19 -1.01 -1.74
N VAL A 89 -8.15 -2.33 -1.97
CA VAL A 89 -9.34 -3.15 -2.29
C VAL A 89 -10.19 -3.45 -1.06
N ASP A 90 -9.54 -3.74 0.06
CA ASP A 90 -10.19 -4.02 1.33
C ASP A 90 -10.03 -2.83 2.29
N ARG A 91 -10.97 -2.65 3.21
CA ARG A 91 -10.90 -1.71 4.34
C ARG A 91 -10.59 -2.48 5.62
N PRO A 92 -9.32 -2.80 5.89
CA PRO A 92 -8.93 -3.20 7.22
C PRO A 92 -9.06 -1.99 8.14
N HIS A 93 -9.54 -2.24 9.36
CA HIS A 93 -9.34 -1.30 10.44
C HIS A 93 -7.82 -1.11 10.63
N VAL A 94 -7.32 0.09 10.35
CA VAL A 94 -5.96 0.49 10.71
C VAL A 94 -6.01 0.78 12.21
N PRO A 95 -5.28 0.04 13.06
CA PRO A 95 -5.23 0.34 14.49
C PRO A 95 -4.72 1.76 14.69
N ALA A 96 -5.36 2.53 15.57
CA ALA A 96 -5.06 3.96 15.78
C ALA A 96 -3.58 4.23 16.12
N VAL A 97 -2.89 3.28 16.75
CA VAL A 97 -1.45 3.38 17.05
C VAL A 97 -0.59 3.52 15.79
N ILE A 98 -0.93 2.77 14.72
CA ILE A 98 -0.18 2.84 13.44
C ILE A 98 -0.55 4.12 12.70
N ALA A 99 -1.80 4.58 12.79
CA ALA A 99 -2.19 5.86 12.22
C ALA A 99 -1.43 7.04 12.87
N LEU A 100 -1.22 6.99 14.19
CA LEU A 100 -0.45 7.99 14.95
C LEU A 100 1.04 8.00 14.58
N GLU A 101 1.67 6.84 14.40
CA GLU A 101 3.09 6.77 13.96
C GLU A 101 3.29 7.29 12.53
N LEU A 102 2.24 7.24 11.72
CA LEU A 102 2.21 7.77 10.36
C LEU A 102 1.88 9.27 10.30
N GLY A 103 1.46 9.89 11.41
CA GLY A 103 1.21 11.33 11.51
C GLY A 103 -0.14 11.78 10.94
N ALA A 104 -1.17 10.94 11.08
CA ALA A 104 -2.57 11.27 10.75
C ALA A 104 -3.28 12.03 11.89
#